data_AF-A0A0Q8DCA8-F1
#
_entry.id   AF-A0A0Q8DCA8-F1
#
_cell.length_a   1.000
_cell.length_b   1.000
_cell.length_c   1.000
_cell.angle_alpha   90.00
_cell.angle_beta   90.00
_cell.angle_gamma   90.00
#
_symmetry.space_group_name_H-M   'P 1'
#
loop_
_entity.id
_entity.type
_entity.pdbx_description
1 polymer ?
#
loop_
_entity_poly.entity_id
_entity_poly.type
_entity_poly.pdbx_seq_one_letter_code
_entity_poly.pdbx_strand_id
1 'polypeptide(L)'
;MTLQARCNAVVAATLLALLPIVASAQNAQAQADKLADVMMQMLPFGKILDDAAAGDPEWPLQGKADKVEPAKLSCLRNELSTDGYRRSKRAQALEYVKANPGRVDADLALLNGGAASVFSDFINAGVNEAQTGKKVETTEVMKKMKADQMLSFIDFITEPKHAPLRELVGIGEAFDPSKTAQENSDAGKSIGTRLVLKLMLGAMTTCDVPPSTILE
;
A
#
# COMPACT_ATOMS: atom_id res chain seq x y z
N MET A 1 7.14 -61.60 33.64
CA MET A 1 6.33 -60.37 33.77
C MET A 1 7.14 -59.43 34.63
N THR A 2 7.74 -58.34 34.16
CA THR A 2 7.07 -57.10 33.71
C THR A 2 8.09 -56.16 33.06
N LEU A 3 7.88 -55.78 31.79
CA LEU A 3 8.73 -54.81 31.06
C LEU A 3 7.84 -54.05 30.07
N GLN A 4 6.86 -53.29 30.57
CA GLN A 4 5.85 -52.66 29.70
C GLN A 4 5.31 -51.31 30.23
N ALA A 5 6.05 -50.63 31.10
CA ALA A 5 5.56 -49.43 31.80
C ALA A 5 6.39 -48.14 31.60
N ARG A 6 7.29 -48.06 30.60
CA ARG A 6 8.20 -46.90 30.47
C ARG A 6 8.20 -46.15 29.14
N CYS A 7 7.25 -46.39 28.23
CA CYS A 7 7.23 -45.73 26.91
C CYS A 7 6.18 -44.63 26.70
N ASN A 8 5.37 -44.26 27.70
CA ASN A 8 4.26 -43.31 27.49
C ASN A 8 4.48 -41.88 28.02
N ALA A 9 5.64 -41.55 28.58
CA ALA A 9 5.88 -40.23 29.18
C ALA A 9 6.60 -39.21 28.27
N VAL A 10 7.07 -39.61 27.09
CA VAL A 10 7.94 -38.75 26.24
C VAL A 10 7.17 -38.04 25.11
N VAL A 11 5.94 -38.45 24.79
CA VAL A 11 5.17 -37.86 23.66
C VAL A 11 4.35 -36.62 24.08
N ALA A 12 4.11 -36.40 25.37
CA ALA A 12 3.29 -35.27 25.84
C ALA A 12 4.07 -33.94 26.03
N ALA A 13 5.40 -33.96 26.02
CA ALA A 13 6.23 -32.77 26.29
C ALA A 13 6.59 -31.94 25.04
N THR A 14 6.41 -32.49 23.83
CA THR A 14 6.79 -31.82 22.57
C THR A 14 5.69 -30.96 21.95
N LEU A 15 4.43 -31.05 22.43
CA LEU A 15 3.30 -30.29 21.89
C LEU A 15 3.13 -28.89 22.50
N LEU A 16 3.79 -28.58 23.63
CA LEU A 16 3.68 -27.28 24.31
C LEU A 16 4.71 -26.23 23.83
N ALA A 17 5.73 -26.63 23.06
CA ALA A 17 6.77 -25.73 22.59
C ALA A 17 6.44 -25.01 21.26
N LEU A 18 5.37 -25.40 20.56
CA LEU A 18 4.97 -24.83 19.26
C LEU A 18 3.90 -23.72 19.36
N LEU A 19 3.25 -23.57 20.52
CA LEU A 19 2.21 -22.56 20.73
C LEU A 19 2.67 -21.09 20.55
N PRO A 20 3.87 -20.65 20.98
CA PRO A 20 4.26 -19.25 20.85
C PRO A 20 4.55 -18.82 19.40
N ILE A 21 4.84 -19.77 18.49
CA ILE A 21 5.19 -19.47 17.10
C ILE A 21 3.91 -19.24 16.25
N VAL A 22 2.84 -19.98 16.52
CA VAL A 22 1.58 -19.82 15.79
C VAL A 22 0.90 -18.50 16.16
N ALA A 23 0.94 -18.12 17.44
CA ALA A 23 0.36 -16.87 17.92
C ALA A 23 1.07 -15.63 17.33
N SER A 24 2.41 -15.68 17.17
CA SER A 24 3.18 -14.56 16.60
C SER A 24 2.94 -14.39 15.10
N ALA A 25 2.84 -15.49 14.34
CA ALA A 25 2.51 -15.44 12.92
C ALA A 25 1.09 -14.90 12.67
N GLN A 26 0.12 -15.32 13.49
CA GLN A 26 -1.26 -14.83 13.38
C GLN A 26 -1.38 -13.34 13.75
N ASN A 27 -0.63 -12.87 14.74
CA ASN A 27 -0.56 -11.45 15.07
C ASN A 27 0.05 -10.63 13.93
N ALA A 28 1.16 -11.10 13.36
CA ALA A 28 1.82 -10.42 12.24
C ALA A 28 0.88 -10.28 11.03
N GLN A 29 0.10 -11.32 10.72
CA GLN A 29 -0.88 -11.28 9.65
C GLN A 29 -1.99 -10.26 9.93
N ALA A 30 -2.55 -10.25 11.13
CA ALA A 30 -3.60 -9.30 11.52
C ALA A 30 -3.11 -7.84 11.51
N GLN A 31 -1.86 -7.60 11.93
CA GLN A 31 -1.22 -6.30 11.85
C GLN A 31 -0.97 -5.88 10.40
N ALA A 32 -0.51 -6.79 9.54
CA ALA A 32 -0.32 -6.53 8.12
C ALA A 32 -1.64 -6.17 7.42
N ASP A 33 -2.73 -6.85 7.75
CA ASP A 33 -4.06 -6.55 7.21
C ASP A 33 -4.52 -5.15 7.59
N LYS A 34 -4.40 -4.76 8.87
CA LYS A 34 -4.72 -3.41 9.33
C LYS A 34 -3.89 -2.35 8.64
N LEU A 35 -2.58 -2.58 8.51
CA LEU A 35 -1.68 -1.63 7.86
C LEU A 35 -2.00 -1.49 6.37
N ALA A 36 -2.34 -2.59 5.70
CA ALA A 36 -2.80 -2.57 4.31
C ALA A 36 -4.10 -1.78 4.15
N ASP A 37 -5.07 -1.95 5.03
CA ASP A 37 -6.33 -1.20 5.00
C ASP A 37 -6.11 0.31 5.13
N VAL A 38 -5.27 0.72 6.10
CA VAL A 38 -4.93 2.14 6.30
C VAL A 38 -4.16 2.71 5.10
N MET A 39 -3.23 1.94 4.52
CA MET A 39 -2.54 2.36 3.28
C MET A 39 -3.50 2.52 2.10
N MET A 40 -4.51 1.66 1.98
CA MET A 40 -5.52 1.76 0.92
C MET A 40 -6.43 2.98 1.11
N GLN A 41 -6.72 3.36 2.35
CA GLN A 41 -7.39 4.64 2.63
C GLN A 41 -6.51 5.81 2.21
N MET A 42 -5.21 5.76 2.56
CA MET A 42 -4.29 6.85 2.30
C MET A 42 -3.97 7.06 0.81
N LEU A 43 -3.82 5.96 0.08
CA LEU A 43 -3.55 5.91 -1.36
C LEU A 43 -4.65 5.09 -2.04
N PRO A 44 -5.79 5.71 -2.42
CA PRO A 44 -6.97 5.00 -2.93
C PRO A 44 -6.82 4.55 -4.40
N PHE A 45 -5.65 4.01 -4.77
CA PHE A 45 -5.39 3.57 -6.14
C PHE A 45 -6.32 2.46 -6.60
N GLY A 46 -6.81 1.60 -5.70
CA GLY A 46 -7.81 0.58 -6.07
C GLY A 46 -9.02 1.20 -6.77
N LYS A 47 -9.63 2.21 -6.14
CA LYS A 47 -10.76 2.94 -6.73
C LYS A 47 -10.37 3.65 -8.03
N ILE A 48 -9.19 4.27 -8.09
CA ILE A 48 -8.70 4.97 -9.29
C ILE A 48 -8.55 3.99 -10.46
N LEU A 49 -8.04 2.79 -10.20
CA LEU A 49 -7.89 1.72 -11.21
C LEU A 49 -9.25 1.21 -11.68
N ASP A 50 -10.20 1.00 -10.77
CA ASP A 50 -11.55 0.56 -11.11
C ASP A 50 -12.29 1.64 -11.92
N ASP A 51 -12.17 2.91 -11.56
CA ASP A 51 -12.75 4.04 -12.29
C ASP A 51 -12.12 4.17 -13.70
N ALA A 52 -10.81 3.93 -13.83
CA ALA A 52 -10.13 3.90 -15.13
C ALA A 52 -10.65 2.74 -16.01
N ALA A 53 -10.79 1.55 -15.44
CA ALA A 53 -11.34 0.39 -16.13
C ALA A 53 -12.81 0.59 -16.57
N ALA A 54 -13.60 1.32 -15.77
CA ALA A 54 -14.98 1.66 -16.11
C ALA A 54 -15.08 2.72 -17.21
N GLY A 55 -14.12 3.65 -17.27
CA GLY A 55 -14.08 4.73 -18.26
C GLY A 55 -13.48 4.34 -19.62
N ASP A 56 -12.68 3.28 -19.68
CA ASP A 56 -11.94 2.86 -20.87
C ASP A 56 -12.02 1.33 -21.10
N PRO A 57 -12.79 0.85 -22.09
CA PRO A 57 -12.86 -0.57 -22.45
C PRO A 57 -11.51 -1.19 -22.86
N GLU A 58 -10.56 -0.38 -23.30
CA GLU A 58 -9.22 -0.81 -23.72
C GLU A 58 -8.22 -0.85 -22.55
N TRP A 59 -8.64 -0.47 -21.35
CA TRP A 59 -7.84 -0.61 -20.14
C TRP A 59 -7.42 -2.08 -19.91
N PRO A 60 -6.17 -2.35 -19.49
CA PRO A 60 -5.09 -1.40 -19.12
C PRO A 60 -4.07 -1.11 -20.23
N LEU A 61 -4.32 -1.53 -21.48
CA LEU A 61 -3.30 -1.55 -22.54
C LEU A 61 -3.56 -0.59 -23.70
N GLN A 62 -4.69 0.14 -23.72
CA GLN A 62 -5.03 1.21 -24.68
C GLN A 62 -4.65 0.89 -26.13
N GLY A 63 -5.48 0.11 -26.81
CA GLY A 63 -5.26 -0.29 -28.21
C GLY A 63 -4.25 -1.42 -28.42
N LYS A 64 -3.72 -2.04 -27.35
CA LYS A 64 -2.74 -3.13 -27.41
C LYS A 64 -3.23 -4.43 -26.77
N ALA A 65 -4.54 -4.51 -26.51
CA ALA A 65 -5.18 -5.68 -25.93
C ALA A 65 -5.07 -6.92 -26.83
N ASP A 66 -4.94 -6.73 -28.14
CA ASP A 66 -4.71 -7.77 -29.15
C ASP A 66 -3.29 -8.33 -29.14
N LYS A 67 -2.32 -7.61 -28.55
CA LYS A 67 -0.93 -8.06 -28.37
C LYS A 67 -0.75 -9.06 -27.22
N VAL A 68 -1.80 -9.33 -26.45
CA VAL A 68 -1.76 -10.23 -25.29
C VAL A 68 -2.84 -11.29 -25.38
N GLU A 69 -2.54 -12.49 -24.87
CA GLU A 69 -3.53 -13.54 -24.75
C GLU A 69 -4.68 -13.11 -23.84
N PRO A 70 -5.95 -13.48 -24.13
CA PRO A 70 -7.10 -13.09 -23.32
C PRO A 70 -6.97 -13.45 -21.84
N ALA A 71 -6.34 -14.57 -21.52
CA ALA A 71 -6.09 -14.99 -20.13
C ALA A 71 -5.12 -14.03 -19.41
N LYS A 72 -4.07 -13.57 -20.09
CA LYS A 72 -3.11 -12.60 -19.55
C LYS A 72 -3.74 -11.22 -19.39
N LEU A 73 -4.57 -10.79 -20.34
CA LEU A 73 -5.34 -9.55 -20.22
C LEU A 73 -6.32 -9.60 -19.03
N SER A 74 -7.01 -10.73 -18.84
CA SER A 74 -7.89 -10.91 -17.68
C SER A 74 -7.10 -10.90 -16.37
N CYS A 75 -5.92 -11.51 -16.34
CA CYS A 75 -5.03 -11.44 -15.19
C CYS A 75 -4.61 -9.99 -14.89
N LEU A 76 -4.17 -9.24 -15.91
CA LEU A 76 -3.77 -7.84 -15.75
C LEU A 76 -4.90 -6.99 -15.16
N ARG A 77 -6.12 -7.14 -15.67
CA ARG A 77 -7.30 -6.43 -15.13
C ARG A 77 -7.58 -6.81 -13.67
N ASN A 78 -7.40 -8.08 -13.31
CA ASN A 78 -7.57 -8.52 -11.92
C ASN A 78 -6.47 -8.01 -10.98
N GLU A 79 -5.23 -7.89 -11.45
CA GLU A 79 -4.13 -7.31 -10.67
C GLU A 79 -4.21 -5.77 -10.59
N LEU A 80 -4.75 -5.13 -11.63
CA LEU A 80 -5.00 -3.68 -11.70
C LEU A 80 -6.44 -3.33 -11.35
N SER A 81 -6.88 -3.83 -10.20
CA SER A 81 -8.20 -3.58 -9.61
C SER A 81 -8.05 -3.23 -8.12
N THR A 82 -9.13 -2.83 -7.46
CA THR A 82 -9.14 -2.72 -5.99
C THR A 82 -8.64 -3.99 -5.28
N ASP A 83 -9.05 -5.16 -5.73
CA ASP A 83 -8.67 -6.42 -5.11
C ASP A 83 -7.21 -6.78 -5.37
N GLY A 84 -6.71 -6.54 -6.58
CA GLY A 84 -5.29 -6.70 -6.90
C GLY A 84 -4.39 -5.77 -6.11
N TYR A 85 -4.78 -4.50 -6.02
CA TYR A 85 -4.08 -3.51 -5.20
C TYR A 85 -4.04 -3.90 -3.71
N ARG A 86 -5.16 -4.39 -3.17
CA ARG A 86 -5.23 -4.92 -1.80
C ARG A 86 -4.29 -6.10 -1.58
N ARG A 87 -4.23 -7.06 -2.50
CA ARG A 87 -3.30 -8.21 -2.42
C ARG A 87 -1.85 -7.74 -2.35
N SER A 88 -1.46 -6.83 -3.24
CA SER A 88 -0.12 -6.24 -3.28
C SER A 88 0.23 -5.51 -1.98
N LYS A 89 -0.68 -4.68 -1.46
CA LYS A 89 -0.46 -3.93 -0.22
C LYS A 89 -0.39 -4.81 1.03
N ARG A 90 -1.15 -5.89 1.10
CA ARG A 90 -1.03 -6.90 2.17
C ARG A 90 0.34 -7.57 2.19
N ALA A 91 0.86 -7.95 1.03
CA ALA A 91 2.19 -8.55 0.93
C ALA A 91 3.29 -7.58 1.42
N GLN A 92 3.25 -6.32 0.96
CA GLN A 92 4.19 -5.27 1.39
C GLN A 92 4.07 -5.00 2.91
N ALA A 93 2.85 -4.92 3.44
CA ALA A 93 2.62 -4.73 4.87
C ALA A 93 3.17 -5.89 5.70
N LEU A 94 3.03 -7.13 5.23
CA LEU A 94 3.55 -8.30 5.93
C LEU A 94 5.09 -8.30 5.99
N GLU A 95 5.76 -7.90 4.91
CA GLU A 95 7.21 -7.71 4.90
C GLU A 95 7.63 -6.62 5.89
N TYR A 96 6.89 -5.51 5.93
CA TYR A 96 7.14 -4.42 6.87
C TYR A 96 7.01 -4.87 8.33
N VAL A 97 5.93 -5.57 8.67
CA VAL A 97 5.67 -6.08 10.02
C VAL A 97 6.79 -7.01 10.48
N LYS A 98 7.26 -7.90 9.60
CA LYS A 98 8.39 -8.80 9.88
C LYS A 98 9.69 -8.04 10.13
N ALA A 99 9.93 -6.96 9.38
CA ALA A 99 11.14 -6.14 9.51
C ALA A 99 11.09 -5.15 10.69
N ASN A 100 9.89 -4.77 11.15
CA ASN A 100 9.68 -3.72 12.16
C ASN A 100 8.73 -4.15 13.29
N PRO A 101 8.86 -5.35 13.90
CA PRO A 101 7.83 -5.90 14.79
C PRO A 101 7.53 -5.03 16.03
N GLY A 102 8.49 -4.21 16.48
CA GLY A 102 8.32 -3.32 17.63
C GLY A 102 7.72 -1.94 17.32
N ARG A 103 7.42 -1.63 16.04
CA ARG A 103 6.93 -0.29 15.65
C ARG A 103 5.52 -0.26 15.09
N VAL A 104 5.02 -1.38 14.60
CA VAL A 104 3.76 -1.46 13.84
C VAL A 104 2.59 -0.79 14.56
N ASP A 105 2.44 -1.01 15.87
CA ASP A 105 1.33 -0.42 16.63
C ASP A 105 1.46 1.11 16.73
N ALA A 106 2.67 1.64 16.88
CA ALA A 106 2.92 3.07 16.89
C ALA A 106 2.71 3.70 15.50
N ASP A 107 3.14 3.01 14.44
CA ASP A 107 2.92 3.43 13.05
C ASP A 107 1.43 3.45 12.71
N LEU A 108 0.68 2.42 13.11
CA LEU A 108 -0.78 2.39 12.98
C LEU A 108 -1.46 3.51 13.77
N ALA A 109 -1.00 3.79 14.99
CA ALA A 109 -1.53 4.89 15.79
C ALA A 109 -1.30 6.25 15.14
N LEU A 110 -0.11 6.49 14.58
CA LEU A 110 0.20 7.70 13.81
C LEU A 110 -0.71 7.88 12.61
N LEU A 111 -0.84 6.83 11.79
CA LEU A 111 -1.64 6.87 10.58
C LEU A 111 -3.13 7.09 10.88
N ASN A 112 -3.67 6.37 11.86
CA ASN A 112 -5.06 6.51 12.31
C ASN A 112 -5.30 7.81 13.09
N GLY A 113 -4.26 8.39 13.70
CA GLY A 113 -4.31 9.70 14.37
C GLY A 113 -4.54 10.87 13.43
N GLY A 114 -4.44 10.64 12.11
CA GLY A 114 -4.88 11.59 11.09
C GLY A 114 -3.95 11.73 9.90
N ALA A 115 -2.72 11.19 9.98
CA ALA A 115 -1.77 11.28 8.87
C ALA A 115 -2.34 10.62 7.59
N ALA A 116 -3.00 9.47 7.72
CA ALA A 116 -3.62 8.80 6.57
C ALA A 116 -4.78 9.59 5.96
N SER A 117 -5.65 10.18 6.78
CA SER A 117 -6.76 11.00 6.28
C SER A 117 -6.28 12.28 5.61
N VAL A 118 -5.33 12.98 6.21
CA VAL A 118 -4.78 14.23 5.63
C VAL A 118 -4.11 13.94 4.29
N PHE A 119 -3.32 12.88 4.23
CA PHE A 119 -2.67 12.47 2.99
C PHE A 119 -3.70 12.06 1.93
N SER A 120 -4.75 11.31 2.29
CA SER A 120 -5.83 10.94 1.38
C SER A 120 -6.55 12.17 0.80
N ASP A 121 -6.81 13.20 1.61
CA ASP A 121 -7.48 14.42 1.15
C ASP A 121 -6.63 15.16 0.10
N PHE A 122 -5.30 15.22 0.29
CA PHE A 122 -4.40 15.80 -0.72
C PHE A 122 -4.37 14.98 -2.02
N ILE A 123 -4.35 13.65 -1.92
CA ILE A 123 -4.40 12.79 -3.12
C ILE A 123 -5.71 12.98 -3.87
N ASN A 124 -6.85 12.96 -3.16
CA ASN A 124 -8.16 13.16 -3.78
C ASN A 124 -8.30 14.54 -4.42
N ALA A 125 -7.72 15.58 -3.80
CA ALA A 125 -7.64 16.91 -4.41
C ALA A 125 -6.86 16.90 -5.73
N GLY A 126 -5.70 16.25 -5.76
CA GLY A 126 -4.89 16.12 -6.99
C GLY A 126 -5.58 15.29 -8.08
N VAL A 127 -6.26 14.21 -7.71
CA VAL A 127 -7.05 13.39 -8.65
C VAL A 127 -8.22 14.21 -9.23
N ASN A 128 -8.94 14.95 -8.38
CA ASN A 128 -10.04 15.80 -8.84
C ASN A 128 -9.55 16.92 -9.77
N GLU A 129 -8.39 17.52 -9.49
CA GLU A 129 -7.75 18.49 -10.40
C GLU A 129 -7.44 17.86 -11.75
N ALA A 130 -6.84 16.66 -11.77
CA ALA A 130 -6.51 15.95 -13.00
C ALA A 130 -7.76 15.57 -13.82
N GLN A 131 -8.85 15.15 -13.16
CA GLN A 131 -10.09 14.73 -13.83
C GLN A 131 -10.91 15.91 -14.35
N THR A 132 -10.95 17.03 -13.62
CA THR A 132 -11.82 18.16 -13.95
C THR A 132 -11.10 19.31 -14.65
N GLY A 133 -9.77 19.31 -14.65
CA GLY A 133 -8.93 20.43 -15.08
C GLY A 133 -9.02 21.66 -14.17
N LYS A 134 -9.76 21.58 -13.05
CA LYS A 134 -9.94 22.71 -12.12
C LYS A 134 -8.91 22.61 -11.02
N LYS A 135 -8.07 23.63 -10.92
CA LYS A 135 -7.05 23.73 -9.88
C LYS A 135 -7.69 23.67 -8.48
N VAL A 136 -7.17 22.82 -7.61
CA VAL A 136 -7.57 22.76 -6.20
C VAL A 136 -6.53 23.51 -5.37
N GLU A 137 -6.95 24.57 -4.69
CA GLU A 137 -6.07 25.32 -3.80
C GLU A 137 -5.79 24.52 -2.52
N THR A 138 -4.52 24.25 -2.25
CA THR A 138 -4.04 23.47 -1.07
C THR A 138 -4.60 24.02 0.25
N THR A 139 -4.78 25.34 0.33
CA THR A 139 -5.35 26.02 1.50
C THR A 139 -6.80 25.61 1.78
N GLU A 140 -7.61 25.35 0.74
CA GLU A 140 -9.00 24.89 0.90
C GLU A 140 -9.08 23.43 1.37
N VAL A 141 -8.06 22.63 1.04
CA VAL A 141 -7.91 21.27 1.56
C VAL A 141 -7.53 21.33 3.03
N MET A 142 -6.51 22.15 3.38
CA MET A 142 -6.04 22.31 4.77
C MET A 142 -7.09 22.88 5.72
N LYS A 143 -7.96 23.80 5.28
CA LYS A 143 -9.02 24.39 6.11
C LYS A 143 -10.01 23.38 6.70
N LYS A 144 -10.11 22.19 6.10
CA LYS A 144 -11.03 21.11 6.54
C LYS A 144 -10.40 20.19 7.58
N MET A 145 -9.10 20.32 7.81
CA MET A 145 -8.32 19.41 8.66
C MET A 145 -8.31 19.92 10.10
N LYS A 146 -8.41 18.99 11.04
CA LYS A 146 -8.20 19.31 12.46
C LYS A 146 -6.70 19.44 12.76
N ALA A 147 -6.39 20.22 13.79
CA ALA A 147 -4.99 20.50 14.17
C ALA A 147 -4.22 19.23 14.56
N ASP A 148 -4.84 18.30 15.28
CA ASP A 148 -4.27 17.01 15.67
C ASP A 148 -3.95 16.12 14.46
N GLN A 149 -4.83 16.11 13.45
CA GLN A 149 -4.59 15.38 12.21
C GLN A 149 -3.40 15.97 11.44
N MET A 150 -3.31 17.30 11.37
CA MET A 150 -2.20 17.99 10.72
C MET A 150 -0.88 17.74 11.45
N LEU A 151 -0.87 17.75 12.78
CA LEU A 151 0.32 17.41 13.56
C LEU A 151 0.77 15.97 13.33
N SER A 152 -0.16 15.02 13.25
CA SER A 152 0.16 13.63 12.92
C SER A 152 0.75 13.49 11.51
N PHE A 153 0.19 14.24 10.55
CA PHE A 153 0.72 14.29 9.19
C PHE A 153 2.13 14.90 9.14
N ILE A 154 2.38 16.00 9.86
CA ILE A 154 3.70 16.62 9.96
C ILE A 154 4.70 15.64 10.59
N ASP A 155 4.37 15.04 11.74
CA ASP A 155 5.22 14.02 12.38
C ASP A 155 5.57 12.91 11.37
N PHE A 156 4.57 12.38 10.67
CA PHE A 156 4.75 11.36 9.62
C PHE A 156 5.72 11.76 8.51
N ILE A 157 5.63 12.99 7.98
CA ILE A 157 6.47 13.41 6.85
C ILE A 157 7.86 13.93 7.26
N THR A 158 8.03 14.47 8.48
CA THR A 158 9.29 15.12 8.89
C THR A 158 10.16 14.25 9.78
N GLU A 159 9.58 13.38 10.61
CA GLU A 159 10.39 12.68 11.61
C GLU A 159 11.19 11.52 10.99
N PRO A 160 12.50 11.42 11.24
CA PRO A 160 13.35 10.37 10.67
C PRO A 160 12.92 8.94 11.06
N LYS A 161 12.33 8.78 12.25
CA LYS A 161 11.86 7.48 12.76
C LYS A 161 10.82 6.81 11.84
N HIS A 162 10.08 7.61 11.05
CA HIS A 162 9.02 7.14 10.16
C HIS A 162 9.48 6.87 8.72
N ALA A 163 10.76 7.05 8.40
CA ALA A 163 11.28 6.81 7.05
C ALA A 163 10.92 5.42 6.49
N PRO A 164 11.01 4.31 7.25
CA PRO A 164 10.59 3.00 6.73
C PRO A 164 9.09 2.92 6.44
N LEU A 165 8.25 3.62 7.21
CA LEU A 165 6.81 3.68 6.96
C LEU A 165 6.50 4.47 5.68
N ARG A 166 7.20 5.60 5.48
CA ARG A 166 7.10 6.39 4.24
C ARG A 166 7.53 5.59 3.00
N GLU A 167 8.56 4.76 3.14
CA GLU A 167 9.00 3.86 2.07
C GLU A 167 7.96 2.78 1.76
N LEU A 168 7.37 2.15 2.79
CA LEU A 168 6.28 1.18 2.62
C LEU A 168 5.09 1.79 1.84
N VAL A 169 4.72 3.01 2.22
CA VAL A 169 3.65 3.77 1.56
C VAL A 169 4.01 4.09 0.11
N GLY A 170 5.31 4.29 -0.17
CA GLY A 170 5.85 4.56 -1.50
C GLY A 170 6.12 6.04 -1.78
N ILE A 171 6.05 6.89 -0.75
CA ILE A 171 6.38 8.32 -0.82
C ILE A 171 7.86 8.57 -0.50
N GLY A 172 8.50 7.70 0.30
CA GLY A 172 9.89 7.86 0.72
C GLY A 172 10.16 9.25 1.31
N GLU A 173 11.26 9.87 0.89
CA GLU A 173 11.69 11.22 1.33
C GLU A 173 11.25 12.33 0.36
N ALA A 174 10.16 12.12 -0.38
CA ALA A 174 9.78 13.04 -1.45
C ALA A 174 9.14 14.34 -0.96
N PHE A 175 8.60 14.37 0.26
CA PHE A 175 8.10 15.59 0.89
C PHE A 175 9.20 16.20 1.76
N ASP A 176 9.61 17.41 1.41
CA ASP A 176 10.65 18.13 2.12
C ASP A 176 10.13 19.52 2.51
N PRO A 177 9.92 19.80 3.81
CA PRO A 177 9.40 21.09 4.27
C PRO A 177 10.37 22.25 4.00
N SER A 178 11.64 21.97 3.67
CA SER A 178 12.61 23.00 3.26
C SER A 178 12.48 23.43 1.81
N LYS A 179 11.73 22.68 0.97
CA LYS A 179 11.48 22.99 -0.43
C LYS A 179 10.25 23.88 -0.61
N THR A 180 10.19 24.57 -1.75
CA THR A 180 9.02 25.37 -2.14
C THR A 180 7.79 24.49 -2.37
N ALA A 181 6.60 25.11 -2.32
CA ALA A 181 5.35 24.42 -2.63
C ALA A 181 5.34 23.84 -4.05
N GLN A 182 5.98 24.52 -5.00
CA GLN A 182 6.08 24.05 -6.39
C GLN A 182 6.96 22.79 -6.49
N GLU A 183 8.14 22.80 -5.86
CA GLU A 183 9.04 21.64 -5.85
C GLU A 183 8.40 20.42 -5.20
N ASN A 184 7.69 20.60 -4.08
CA ASN A 184 6.94 19.52 -3.44
C ASN A 184 5.77 19.02 -4.30
N SER A 185 5.10 19.91 -5.04
CA SER A 185 4.06 19.53 -6.00
C SER A 185 4.62 18.67 -7.14
N ASP A 186 5.75 19.07 -7.72
CA ASP A 186 6.40 18.33 -8.81
C ASP A 186 6.98 17.00 -8.33
N ALA A 187 7.51 16.95 -7.10
CA ALA A 187 7.89 15.70 -6.44
C ALA A 187 6.67 14.78 -6.27
N GLY A 188 5.54 15.31 -5.83
CA GLY A 188 4.27 14.57 -5.71
C GLY A 188 3.81 13.95 -7.03
N LYS A 189 3.88 14.69 -8.14
CA LYS A 189 3.58 14.16 -9.49
C LYS A 189 4.51 13.01 -9.88
N SER A 190 5.81 13.18 -9.64
CA SER A 190 6.81 12.14 -9.92
C SER A 190 6.56 10.87 -9.11
N ILE A 191 6.21 11.00 -7.83
CA ILE A 191 5.78 9.86 -6.99
C ILE A 191 4.57 9.16 -7.61
N GLY A 192 3.53 9.93 -7.98
CA GLY A 192 2.31 9.38 -8.60
C GLY A 192 2.62 8.53 -9.82
N THR A 193 3.41 9.06 -10.76
CA THR A 193 3.85 8.34 -11.95
C THR A 193 4.63 7.08 -11.60
N ARG A 194 5.59 7.17 -10.67
CA ARG A 194 6.38 6.02 -10.23
C ARG A 194 5.52 4.93 -9.58
N LEU A 195 4.53 5.30 -8.78
CA LEU A 195 3.62 4.37 -8.13
C LEU A 195 2.76 3.63 -9.15
N VAL A 196 2.17 4.35 -10.10
CA VAL A 196 1.38 3.75 -11.18
C VAL A 196 2.24 2.82 -12.04
N LEU A 197 3.45 3.23 -12.41
CA LEU A 197 4.39 2.38 -13.14
C LEU A 197 4.77 1.12 -12.36
N LYS A 198 5.05 1.23 -11.05
CA LYS A 198 5.36 0.08 -10.19
C LYS A 198 4.17 -0.89 -10.11
N LEU A 199 2.95 -0.38 -10.02
CA LEU A 199 1.73 -1.20 -10.03
C LEU A 199 1.56 -1.92 -11.38
N MET A 200 1.71 -1.20 -12.49
CA MET A 200 1.62 -1.76 -13.84
C MET A 200 2.67 -2.85 -14.07
N LEU A 201 3.95 -2.55 -13.81
CA LEU A 201 5.04 -3.52 -13.97
C LEU A 201 4.92 -4.72 -13.02
N GLY A 202 4.41 -4.50 -11.81
CA GLY A 202 4.09 -5.57 -10.87
C GLY A 202 3.02 -6.51 -11.42
N ALA A 203 1.91 -5.96 -11.92
CA ALA A 203 0.84 -6.74 -12.55
C ALA A 203 1.34 -7.51 -13.79
N MET A 204 2.13 -6.85 -14.64
CA MET A 204 2.75 -7.48 -15.82
C MET A 204 3.65 -8.65 -15.45
N THR A 205 4.46 -8.50 -14.40
CA THR A 205 5.32 -9.57 -13.88
C THR A 205 4.48 -10.74 -13.37
N THR A 206 3.43 -10.47 -12.58
CA THR A 206 2.52 -11.52 -12.06
C THR A 206 1.79 -12.26 -13.18
N CYS A 207 1.43 -11.55 -14.26
CA CYS A 207 0.62 -12.07 -15.36
C CYS A 207 1.44 -12.53 -16.58
N ASP A 208 2.78 -12.57 -16.46
CA ASP A 208 3.69 -12.96 -17.53
C ASP A 208 3.48 -12.15 -18.84
N VAL A 209 3.30 -10.84 -18.71
CA VAL A 209 3.20 -9.90 -19.84
C VAL A 209 4.51 -9.11 -19.96
N PRO A 210 5.19 -9.13 -21.13
CA PRO A 210 6.44 -8.39 -21.31
C PRO A 210 6.22 -6.87 -21.20
N PRO A 211 7.07 -6.12 -20.46
CA PRO A 211 6.98 -4.66 -20.40
C PRO A 211 7.01 -3.96 -21.77
N SER A 212 7.62 -4.58 -22.79
CA SER A 212 7.64 -4.07 -24.16
C SER A 212 6.24 -3.89 -24.75
N THR A 213 5.24 -4.64 -24.29
CA THR A 213 3.84 -4.51 -24.73
C THR A 213 3.30 -3.10 -24.50
N ILE A 214 3.76 -2.36 -23.49
CA ILE A 214 3.32 -0.96 -23.26
C ILE A 214 4.09 0.03 -24.14
N LEU A 215 5.29 -0.31 -24.60
CA LEU A 215 6.19 0.57 -25.35
C LEU A 215 6.01 0.49 -26.88
N GLU A 216 5.48 -0.62 -27.38
CA GLU A 216 5.21 -0.87 -28.81
C GLU A 216 3.84 -0.37 -29.26
#